data_AF-A0A3B0UFL7-F1
#
_entry.id   AF-A0A3B0UFL7-F1
#
_cell.length_a   1.000
_cell.length_b   1.000
_cell.length_c   1.000
_cell.angle_alpha   90.00
_cell.angle_beta   90.00
_cell.angle_gamma   90.00
#
_symmetry.space_group_name_H-M   'P 1'
#
loop_
_entity.id
_entity.type
_entity.pdbx_description
1 polymer ?
#
loop_
_entity_poly.entity_id
_entity_poly.type
_entity_poly.pdbx_seq_one_letter_code
_entity_poly.pdbx_strand_id
1 'polypeptide(L)' 'MLAFKKIMNKNKDWFESWFDTSYYYILYAHRDYSEAQKFIQNITAVLNLKKDDILLDLGCGKGRHAIYLNSLGFN' A
#
# COMPACT_ATOMS: atom_id res chain seq x y z
N MET A 1 27.24 -9.87 -40.17
CA MET A 1 27.38 -8.95 -39.03
C MET A 1 26.53 -7.71 -39.29
N LEU A 2 25.25 -7.76 -38.97
CA LEU A 2 24.40 -6.56 -38.90
C LEU A 2 23.46 -6.78 -37.72
N ALA A 3 23.84 -6.21 -36.58
CA ALA A 3 23.02 -6.19 -35.39
C ALA A 3 21.78 -5.34 -35.66
N PHE A 4 20.63 -5.98 -35.85
CA PHE A 4 19.34 -5.31 -35.75
C PHE A 4 19.21 -4.77 -34.33
N LYS A 5 19.50 -3.48 -34.17
CA LYS A 5 19.30 -2.73 -32.94
C LYS A 5 17.79 -2.73 -32.67
N LYS A 6 17.35 -3.65 -31.83
CA LYS A 6 15.98 -3.71 -31.31
C LYS A 6 15.75 -2.42 -30.51
N ILE A 7 15.18 -1.40 -31.13
CA ILE A 7 14.66 -0.23 -30.41
C ILE A 7 13.42 -0.72 -29.67
N MET A 8 13.62 -1.22 -28.44
CA MET A 8 12.52 -1.45 -27.51
C MET A 8 12.15 -0.11 -26.89
N ASN A 9 11.28 0.66 -27.55
CA ASN A 9 10.43 1.57 -26.79
C ASN A 9 9.38 0.71 -26.08
N LYS A 10 9.75 0.17 -24.92
CA LYS A 10 8.76 -0.34 -23.99
C LYS A 10 7.98 0.88 -23.49
N ASN A 11 6.76 1.06 -24.00
CA ASN A 11 5.78 1.81 -23.22
C ASN A 11 5.71 1.11 -21.86
N LYS A 12 6.09 1.82 -20.80
CA LYS A 12 5.94 1.32 -19.43
C LYS A 12 4.46 1.03 -19.22
N ASP A 13 4.14 -0.11 -18.62
CA ASP A 13 2.76 -0.37 -18.22
C ASP A 13 2.30 0.71 -17.24
N TRP A 14 1.00 1.00 -17.21
CA TRP A 14 0.46 2.11 -16.42
C TRP A 14 0.85 2.02 -14.92
N PHE A 15 0.95 0.80 -14.38
CA PHE A 15 1.31 0.56 -12.99
C PHE A 15 2.79 0.86 -12.70
N GLU A 16 3.68 0.75 -13.70
CA GLU A 16 5.09 1.09 -13.55
C GLU A 16 5.31 2.60 -13.43
N SER A 17 4.47 3.41 -14.09
CA SER A 17 4.56 4.87 -14.04
C SER A 17 3.68 5.52 -12.97
N TRP A 18 2.69 4.80 -12.43
CA TRP A 18 1.68 5.35 -11.51
C TRP A 18 2.30 6.09 -10.32
N PHE A 19 3.30 5.47 -9.69
CA PHE A 19 3.97 6.00 -8.49
C PHE A 19 4.80 7.26 -8.75
N ASP A 20 5.19 7.51 -10.01
CA ASP A 20 5.98 8.67 -10.42
C ASP A 20 5.10 9.87 -10.83
N THR A 21 3.78 9.75 -10.80
CA THR A 21 2.85 10.82 -11.21
C THR A 21 2.58 11.82 -10.08
N SER A 22 2.27 13.08 -10.43
CA SER A 22 1.79 14.08 -9.47
C SER A 22 0.47 13.68 -8.80
N TYR A 23 -0.37 12.90 -9.48
CA TYR A 23 -1.63 12.39 -8.95
C TYR A 23 -1.43 11.41 -7.78
N TYR A 24 -0.38 10.60 -7.81
CA TYR A 24 -0.04 9.73 -6.68
C TYR A 24 0.21 10.55 -5.40
N TYR A 25 1.04 11.59 -5.51
CA TYR A 25 1.33 12.45 -4.36
C TYR A 25 0.08 13.16 -3.84
N ILE A 26 -0.81 13.63 -4.72
CA ILE A 26 -2.08 14.27 -4.31
C ILE A 26 -2.99 13.27 -3.58
N LEU A 27 -3.19 12.07 -4.16
CA LEU A 27 -4.11 11.07 -3.61
C LEU A 27 -3.62 10.50 -2.27
N TYR A 28 -2.30 10.35 -2.10
CA TYR A 28 -1.69 9.75 -0.91
C TYR A 28 -1.13 10.76 0.10
N ALA A 29 -1.27 12.08 -0.15
CA ALA A 29 -0.69 13.13 0.70
C ALA A 29 -1.03 13.01 2.19
N HIS A 30 -2.23 12.52 2.52
CA HIS A 30 -2.74 12.41 3.89
C HIS A 30 -2.79 10.97 4.43
N ARG A 31 -2.15 10.03 3.74
CA ARG A 31 -2.07 8.62 4.18
C ARG A 31 -0.92 8.43 5.18
N ASP A 32 -0.99 9.16 6.28
CA ASP A 32 0.01 9.18 7.36
C ASP A 32 -0.31 8.17 8.49
N TYR A 33 0.50 8.13 9.55
CA TYR A 33 0.27 7.21 10.67
C TYR A 33 -1.03 7.53 11.42
N SER A 34 -1.37 8.80 11.63
CA SER A 34 -2.58 9.19 12.34
C SER A 34 -3.85 8.76 11.61
N GLU A 35 -3.86 8.87 10.27
CA GLU A 35 -4.95 8.36 9.44
C GLU A 35 -5.02 6.83 9.47
N ALA A 36 -3.88 6.14 9.39
CA ALA A 36 -3.82 4.68 9.47
C ALA A 36 -4.44 4.16 10.77
N GLN A 37 -4.13 4.81 11.90
CA GLN A 37 -4.67 4.44 13.20
C GLN A 37 -6.19 4.56 13.22
N LYS A 38 -6.73 5.72 12.84
CA LYS A 38 -8.18 5.96 12.79
C LYS A 38 -8.88 4.96 11.86
N PHE A 39 -8.28 4.70 10.70
CA PHE A 39 -8.82 3.74 9.73
C PHE A 39 -8.91 2.32 10.33
N ILE A 40 -7.82 1.81 10.90
CA ILE A 40 -7.78 0.47 11.48
C ILE A 40 -8.64 0.35 12.74
N GLN A 41 -8.72 1.39 13.58
CA GLN A 41 -9.67 1.42 14.71
C GLN A 41 -11.10 1.18 14.21
N ASN A 42 -11.52 1.89 13.16
CA ASN A 42 -12.84 1.72 12.58
C ASN A 42 -13.04 0.33 11.98
N ILE A 43 -12.05 -0.20 11.24
CA ILE A 43 -12.13 -1.53 10.63
C ILE A 43 -12.25 -2.62 11.69
N THR A 44 -11.39 -2.60 12.71
CA THR A 44 -11.38 -3.60 13.79
C THR A 44 -12.70 -3.60 14.57
N ALA A 45 -13.29 -2.43 14.81
CA ALA A 45 -14.58 -2.29 15.46
C ALA A 45 -15.75 -2.79 14.59
N VAL A 46 -15.80 -2.41 13.31
CA VAL A 46 -16.89 -2.79 12.39
C VAL A 46 -16.90 -4.28 12.13
N LEU A 47 -15.73 -4.89 11.95
CA LEU A 47 -15.60 -6.32 11.69
C LEU A 47 -15.61 -7.18 12.96
N ASN A 48 -15.57 -6.55 14.15
CA ASN A 48 -15.51 -7.22 15.45
C ASN A 48 -14.37 -8.25 15.52
N LEU A 49 -13.17 -7.83 15.10
CA LEU A 49 -12.00 -8.71 15.00
C LEU A 49 -11.56 -9.21 16.38
N LYS A 50 -11.21 -10.49 16.45
CA LYS A 50 -10.68 -11.15 17.65
C LYS A 50 -9.17 -11.27 17.57
N LYS A 51 -8.51 -11.42 18.72
CA LYS A 51 -7.03 -11.41 18.81
C LYS A 51 -6.36 -12.60 18.14
N ASP A 52 -7.10 -13.68 17.97
CA ASP A 52 -6.73 -14.92 17.30
C ASP A 52 -7.04 -14.91 15.80
N ASP A 53 -7.69 -13.86 15.26
CA ASP A 53 -7.90 -13.71 13.82
C ASP A 53 -6.56 -13.46 13.11
N ILE A 54 -6.37 -14.12 11.97
CA ILE A 54 -5.20 -13.97 11.12
C ILE A 54 -5.45 -12.82 10.13
N LEU A 55 -4.56 -11.82 10.14
CA LEU A 55 -4.70 -10.61 9.32
C LEU A 55 -3.58 -10.52 8.28
N LEU A 56 -3.92 -10.13 7.04
CA LEU A 56 -2.98 -9.91 5.94
C LEU A 56 -3.08 -8.46 5.44
N ASP A 57 -1.99 -7.71 5.58
CA ASP A 57 -1.82 -6.37 5.03
C ASP A 57 -1.11 -6.45 3.66
N LEU A 58 -1.89 -6.63 2.58
CA LEU A 58 -1.36 -6.75 1.22
C LEU A 58 -1.15 -5.36 0.59
N GLY A 59 0.07 -5.12 0.09
CA GLY A 59 0.44 -3.79 -0.39
C GLY A 59 0.77 -2.82 0.76
N CYS A 60 1.32 -3.35 1.85
CA CYS A 60 1.54 -2.64 3.12
C CYS A 60 2.42 -1.39 3.04
N GLY A 61 3.22 -1.23 1.97
CA GLY A 61 4.10 -0.08 1.79
C GLY A 61 5.04 0.11 2.99
N LYS A 62 4.88 1.22 3.72
CA LYS A 62 5.64 1.50 4.96
C LYS A 62 5.15 0.72 6.19
N GLY A 63 4.16 -0.14 6.06
CA GLY A 63 3.63 -0.99 7.13
C GLY A 63 2.76 -0.26 8.16
N ARG A 64 2.28 0.96 7.87
CA ARG A 64 1.56 1.81 8.84
C ARG A 64 0.28 1.18 9.40
N HIS A 65 -0.37 0.29 8.66
CA HIS A 65 -1.55 -0.45 9.12
C HIS A 65 -1.14 -1.65 9.98
N ALA A 66 -0.25 -2.51 9.47
CA ALA A 66 0.30 -3.65 10.22
C ALA A 66 0.94 -3.25 11.58
N ILE A 67 1.73 -2.17 11.62
CA ILE A 67 2.33 -1.64 12.86
C ILE A 67 1.24 -1.31 13.88
N TYR A 68 0.16 -0.66 13.45
CA TYR A 68 -0.90 -0.29 14.37
C TYR A 68 -1.76 -1.48 14.79
N LEU A 69 -2.07 -2.41 13.87
CA LEU A 69 -2.70 -3.69 14.21
C LEU A 69 -1.91 -4.45 15.28
N ASN A 70 -0.57 -4.51 15.14
CA ASN A 70 0.28 -5.11 16.16
C ASN A 70 0.22 -4.38 17.50
N SER A 71 0.17 -3.04 17.50
CA SER A 71 0.00 -2.27 18.73
C SER A 71 -1.34 -2.51 19.45
N LEU A 72 -2.36 -2.97 18.72
CA LEU A 72 -3.64 -3.39 19.30
C LEU A 72 -3.58 -4.82 19.84
N GLY A 73 -2.50 -5.58 19.61
CA GLY A 73 -2.33 -6.96 20.06
C GLY A 73 -2.80 -8.03 19.06
N PHE A 74 -2.96 -7.67 17.78
CA PHE A 74 -3.08 -8.65 16.71
C PHE A 74 -1.69 -9.13 16.29
N ASN A 75 -1.57 -10.38 15.82
CA ASN A 75 -0.29 -11.02 15.47
C ASN A 75 -0.20 -11.29 13.97
#